data_AF-A0AAX3QQD1-F1
#
_entry.id   AF-A0AAX3QQD1-F1
#
_cell.length_a   1.000
_cell.length_b   1.000
_cell.length_c   1.000
_cell.angle_alpha   90.00
_cell.angle_beta   90.00
_cell.angle_gamma   90.00
#
_symmetry.space_group_name_H-M   'P 1'
#
loop_
_entity.id
_entity.type
_entity.pdbx_description
1 polymer ?
#
loop_
_entity_poly.entity_id
_entity_poly.type
_entity_poly.pdbx_seq_one_letter_code
_entity_poly.pdbx_strand_id
1 'polypeptide(L)'
;MSVAFYQDEVKFYVAVDCIILGFNNKELNVLLYKRSFEPMKGQWSLMGGFVKSGESVDEAASRVLTDCTGIEHLFMEQIGAYGDVSRDLGERVISVAYYSLVNMNDFSPEILESHNATWTKISELPDLIFDHNQMINDTLSVLKKKAASRPIGFNLLPEQFTLPQLQTLYEAIYQTLLDKRNFRKKLNAMDILEKLDIKDKKSSKRGAFLYKFNEKKYNKWVEQGFDFSL
;
A
#
# COMPACT_ATOMS: atom_id res chain seq x y z
N MET A 1 -18.07 33.33 7.75
CA MET A 1 -19.33 32.64 7.37
C MET A 1 -20.02 32.18 8.63
N SER A 2 -21.30 32.52 8.82
CA SER A 2 -22.05 32.14 10.03
C SER A 2 -22.46 30.67 9.99
N VAL A 3 -22.41 30.01 11.14
CA VAL A 3 -22.87 28.61 11.36
C VAL A 3 -24.29 28.37 10.81
N ALA A 4 -25.13 29.42 10.77
CA ALA A 4 -26.49 29.38 10.21
C ALA A 4 -26.59 28.91 8.76
N PHE A 5 -25.52 29.02 7.96
CA PHE A 5 -25.55 28.58 6.55
C PHE A 5 -25.74 27.06 6.39
N TYR A 6 -25.28 26.26 7.36
CA TYR A 6 -25.32 24.78 7.30
C TYR A 6 -26.40 24.18 8.21
N GLN A 7 -27.32 25.00 8.74
CA GLN A 7 -28.26 24.56 9.77
C GLN A 7 -29.23 23.48 9.29
N ASP A 8 -29.56 23.50 7.99
CA ASP A 8 -30.52 22.59 7.36
C ASP A 8 -29.84 21.34 6.76
N GLU A 9 -28.51 21.27 6.81
CA GLU A 9 -27.73 20.16 6.27
C GLU A 9 -27.58 19.02 7.27
N VAL A 10 -27.69 17.79 6.77
CA VAL A 10 -27.48 16.59 7.58
C VAL A 10 -25.98 16.33 7.75
N LYS A 11 -25.57 16.06 9.00
CA LYS A 11 -24.19 15.69 9.31
C LYS A 11 -24.01 14.18 9.22
N PHE A 12 -22.91 13.76 8.63
CA PHE A 12 -22.48 12.36 8.57
C PHE A 12 -21.13 12.19 9.25
N TYR A 13 -20.87 10.98 9.73
CA TYR A 13 -19.55 10.62 10.22
C TYR A 13 -18.60 10.44 9.04
N VAL A 14 -17.38 10.97 9.17
CA VAL A 14 -16.31 10.76 8.20
C VAL A 14 -15.24 9.90 8.85
N ALA A 15 -15.04 8.71 8.29
CA ALA A 15 -13.98 7.80 8.67
C ALA A 15 -12.82 7.86 7.68
N VAL A 16 -11.68 7.36 8.11
CA VAL A 16 -10.53 7.03 7.26
C VAL A 16 -10.17 5.58 7.50
N ASP A 17 -9.90 4.84 6.43
CA ASP A 17 -9.43 3.46 6.47
C ASP A 17 -8.11 3.33 5.69
N CYS A 18 -7.10 2.75 6.33
CA CYS A 18 -5.74 2.65 5.82
C CYS A 18 -5.44 1.23 5.33
N ILE A 19 -5.24 1.08 4.02
CA ILE A 19 -4.77 -0.14 3.36
C ILE A 19 -3.25 -0.12 3.33
N ILE A 20 -2.63 -0.71 4.34
CA ILE A 20 -1.17 -0.75 4.46
C ILE A 20 -0.66 -2.03 3.79
N LEU A 21 0.03 -1.87 2.67
CA LEU A 21 0.55 -2.99 1.88
C LEU A 21 2.05 -3.14 2.09
N GLY A 22 2.45 -4.35 2.43
CA GLY A 22 3.83 -4.73 2.65
C GLY A 22 4.25 -5.86 1.71
N PHE A 23 5.47 -5.80 1.21
CA PHE A 23 6.05 -6.88 0.42
C PHE A 23 7.05 -7.66 1.26
N ASN A 24 6.81 -8.95 1.46
CA ASN A 24 7.85 -9.90 1.81
C ASN A 24 8.30 -10.56 0.50
N ASN A 25 9.56 -11.02 0.39
CA ASN A 25 10.27 -11.43 -0.85
C ASN A 25 9.52 -12.34 -1.88
N LYS A 26 8.28 -12.76 -1.64
CA LYS A 26 7.43 -13.52 -2.56
C LYS A 26 6.02 -12.97 -2.73
N GLU A 27 5.44 -12.30 -1.73
CA GLU A 27 4.00 -12.06 -1.69
C GLU A 27 3.68 -10.67 -1.14
N LEU A 28 2.61 -10.08 -1.67
CA LEU A 28 2.03 -8.85 -1.14
C LEU A 28 1.13 -9.22 0.04
N ASN A 29 1.29 -8.48 1.12
CA ASN A 29 0.55 -8.62 2.36
C ASN A 29 -0.17 -7.30 2.64
N VAL A 30 -1.30 -7.39 3.33
CA VAL A 30 -1.98 -6.25 3.93
C VAL A 30 -1.89 -6.37 5.44
N LEU A 31 -1.69 -5.24 6.11
CA LEU A 31 -1.76 -5.18 7.56
C LEU A 31 -3.24 -5.12 7.96
N LEU A 32 -3.68 -6.12 8.72
CA LEU A 32 -5.03 -6.18 9.29
C LEU A 32 -4.94 -6.08 10.79
N TYR A 33 -6.01 -5.62 11.44
CA TYR A 33 -6.16 -5.73 12.88
C TYR A 33 -7.44 -6.44 13.25
N LYS A 34 -7.43 -7.06 14.42
CA LYS A 34 -8.61 -7.71 14.98
C LYS A 34 -9.32 -6.76 15.93
N ARG A 35 -10.56 -6.38 15.62
CA ARG A 35 -11.31 -5.35 16.37
C ARG A 35 -11.43 -5.70 17.84
N SER A 36 -11.08 -4.75 18.71
CA SER A 36 -11.19 -4.87 20.17
C SER A 36 -12.50 -4.28 20.73
N PHE A 37 -13.33 -3.67 19.89
CA PHE A 37 -14.55 -2.93 20.25
C PHE A 37 -15.73 -3.23 19.30
N GLU A 38 -16.95 -2.92 19.74
CA GLU A 38 -18.19 -3.07 18.96
C GLU A 38 -18.42 -1.87 18.02
N PRO A 39 -19.20 -2.03 16.92
CA PRO A 39 -19.74 -3.30 16.41
C PRO A 39 -18.64 -4.20 15.81
N MET A 40 -18.96 -5.47 15.61
CA MET A 40 -18.10 -6.47 14.95
C MET A 40 -16.81 -6.76 15.74
N LYS A 41 -16.89 -6.75 17.08
CA LYS A 41 -15.75 -7.09 17.93
C LYS A 41 -15.22 -8.49 17.60
N GLY A 42 -13.90 -8.62 17.51
CA GLY A 42 -13.21 -9.87 17.19
C GLY A 42 -13.15 -10.21 15.69
N GLN A 43 -13.75 -9.41 14.82
CA GLN A 43 -13.65 -9.56 13.36
C GLN A 43 -12.41 -8.84 12.82
N TRP A 44 -11.99 -9.20 11.60
CA TRP A 44 -10.85 -8.60 10.92
C TRP A 44 -11.22 -7.30 10.22
N SER A 45 -10.35 -6.30 10.32
CA SER A 45 -10.57 -4.95 9.81
C SER A 45 -9.29 -4.34 9.24
N LEU A 46 -9.45 -3.43 8.29
CA LEU A 46 -8.42 -2.43 7.96
C LEU A 46 -8.27 -1.47 9.14
N MET A 47 -7.09 -0.87 9.28
CA MET A 47 -6.80 0.16 10.28
C MET A 47 -7.64 1.40 9.99
N GLY A 48 -8.59 1.70 10.86
CA GLY A 48 -9.57 2.74 10.61
C GLY A 48 -9.83 3.61 11.83
N GLY A 49 -10.28 4.84 11.57
CA GLY A 49 -10.66 5.80 12.60
C GLY A 49 -11.52 6.93 12.04
N PHE A 50 -11.91 7.88 12.88
CA PHE A 50 -12.73 9.01 12.47
C PHE A 50 -11.91 10.29 12.32
N VAL A 51 -12.32 11.15 11.39
CA VAL A 51 -11.79 12.51 11.22
C VAL A 51 -12.26 13.37 12.39
N LYS A 52 -11.33 14.08 13.02
CA LYS A 52 -11.58 15.01 14.13
C LYS A 52 -11.82 16.43 13.60
N SER A 53 -12.43 17.28 14.42
CA SER A 53 -12.83 18.64 14.01
C SER A 53 -11.67 19.58 13.69
N GLY A 54 -10.46 19.28 14.16
CA GLY A 54 -9.26 20.13 14.01
C GLY A 54 -8.22 19.58 13.03
N GLU A 55 -8.57 18.59 12.23
CA GLU A 55 -7.66 17.95 11.26
C GLU A 55 -8.34 17.80 9.90
N SER A 56 -7.54 17.80 8.84
CA SER A 56 -7.93 17.39 7.50
C SER A 56 -8.07 15.86 7.41
N VAL A 57 -8.64 15.40 6.31
CA VAL A 57 -8.78 13.95 6.05
C VAL A 57 -7.40 13.29 5.87
N ASP A 58 -6.45 13.98 5.23
CA ASP A 58 -5.07 13.51 5.08
C ASP A 58 -4.36 13.40 6.44
N GLU A 59 -4.52 14.41 7.31
CA GLU A 59 -3.98 14.39 8.68
C GLU A 59 -4.62 13.28 9.52
N ALA A 60 -5.94 13.06 9.38
CA ALA A 60 -6.63 11.96 10.05
C ALA A 60 -6.08 10.59 9.59
N ALA A 61 -5.84 10.41 8.29
CA ALA A 61 -5.30 9.18 7.75
C ALA A 61 -3.87 8.92 8.24
N SER A 62 -3.02 9.96 8.25
CA SER A 62 -1.67 9.89 8.82
C SER A 62 -1.71 9.57 10.30
N ARG A 63 -2.60 10.22 11.08
CA ARG A 63 -2.75 9.95 12.51
C ARG A 63 -3.22 8.52 12.76
N VAL A 64 -4.25 8.04 12.07
CA VAL A 64 -4.76 6.67 12.23
C VAL A 64 -3.68 5.64 11.90
N LEU A 65 -2.88 5.90 10.86
CA LEU A 65 -1.74 5.05 10.53
C LEU A 65 -0.71 5.02 11.67
N THR A 66 -0.31 6.17 12.19
CA THR A 66 0.63 6.26 13.32
C THR A 66 0.06 5.65 14.59
N ASP A 67 -1.20 5.91 14.92
CA ASP A 67 -1.90 5.34 16.08
C ASP A 67 -1.96 3.80 16.01
N CYS A 68 -1.95 3.21 14.81
CA CYS A 68 -2.03 1.76 14.61
C CYS A 68 -0.66 1.08 14.40
N THR A 69 0.39 1.83 14.10
CA THR A 69 1.68 1.27 13.67
C THR A 69 2.89 1.86 14.37
N GLY A 70 2.74 2.98 15.07
CA GLY A 70 3.86 3.75 15.63
C GLY A 70 4.79 4.40 14.59
N ILE A 71 4.49 4.29 13.29
CA ILE A 71 5.33 4.85 12.23
C ILE A 71 4.73 6.17 11.74
N GLU A 72 5.58 7.19 11.69
CA GLU A 72 5.25 8.53 11.20
C GLU A 72 5.73 8.74 9.77
N HIS A 73 5.13 9.72 9.08
CA HIS A 73 5.56 10.20 7.76
C HIS A 73 5.62 9.12 6.65
N LEU A 74 4.79 8.08 6.77
CA LEU A 74 4.60 7.14 5.68
C LEU A 74 3.88 7.81 4.51
N PHE A 75 4.32 7.49 3.30
CA PHE A 75 3.61 7.89 2.10
C PHE A 75 2.20 7.29 2.13
N MET A 76 1.19 8.13 1.90
CA MET A 76 -0.19 7.71 1.76
C MET A 76 -0.78 8.36 0.52
N GLU A 77 -1.64 7.61 -0.17
CA GLU A 77 -2.41 8.16 -1.28
C GLU A 77 -3.87 7.71 -1.18
N GLN A 78 -4.76 8.64 -1.43
CA GLN A 78 -6.20 8.41 -1.39
C GLN A 78 -6.62 7.47 -2.53
N ILE A 79 -7.44 6.48 -2.22
CA ILE A 79 -8.06 5.58 -3.20
C ILE A 79 -9.43 6.10 -3.61
N GLY A 80 -10.22 6.56 -2.64
CA GLY A 80 -11.57 7.07 -2.89
C GLY A 80 -12.38 7.24 -1.61
N ALA A 81 -13.61 7.74 -1.78
CA ALA A 81 -14.60 7.84 -0.73
C ALA A 81 -15.69 6.78 -0.92
N TYR A 82 -15.96 6.03 0.14
CA TYR A 82 -16.91 4.93 0.21
C TYR A 82 -18.09 5.41 1.05
N GLY A 83 -19.20 5.71 0.36
CA GLY A 83 -20.35 6.38 0.95
C GLY A 83 -21.67 5.63 0.76
N ASP A 84 -21.61 4.34 0.40
CA ASP A 84 -22.80 3.49 0.30
C ASP A 84 -23.60 3.55 1.62
N VAL A 85 -24.93 3.65 1.51
CA VAL A 85 -25.79 3.86 2.68
C VAL A 85 -25.74 2.68 3.65
N SER A 86 -25.44 1.49 3.15
CA SER A 86 -25.44 0.23 3.90
C SER A 86 -24.05 -0.27 4.30
N ARG A 87 -22.98 0.49 4.01
CA ARG A 87 -21.60 0.03 4.24
C ARG A 87 -21.30 -0.24 5.72
N ASP A 88 -21.82 0.60 6.60
CA ASP A 88 -21.66 0.47 8.05
C ASP A 88 -23.02 0.16 8.66
N LEU A 89 -23.08 -0.93 9.41
CA LEU A 89 -24.32 -1.44 10.02
C LEU A 89 -24.75 -0.59 11.22
N GLY A 90 -23.84 0.19 11.80
CA GLY A 90 -24.09 0.97 13.00
C GLY A 90 -24.71 2.33 12.70
N GLU A 91 -24.16 3.07 11.74
CA GLU A 91 -24.55 4.45 11.48
C GLU A 91 -24.14 4.94 10.08
N ARG A 92 -24.62 6.11 9.64
CA ARG A 92 -24.20 6.65 8.34
C ARG A 92 -22.77 7.18 8.39
N VAL A 93 -21.83 6.36 7.90
CA VAL A 93 -20.40 6.67 7.80
C VAL A 93 -19.96 6.75 6.34
N ILE A 94 -19.31 7.85 5.98
CA ILE A 94 -18.54 7.97 4.73
C ILE A 94 -17.09 7.67 5.09
N SER A 95 -16.51 6.61 4.56
CA SER A 95 -15.09 6.31 4.78
C SER A 95 -14.25 6.78 3.61
N VAL A 96 -13.14 7.46 3.89
CA VAL A 96 -12.14 7.82 2.90
C VAL A 96 -10.96 6.86 3.02
N ALA A 97 -10.79 6.04 2.00
CA ALA A 97 -9.74 5.02 2.02
C ALA A 97 -8.42 5.57 1.49
N TYR A 98 -7.33 5.25 2.17
CA TYR A 98 -5.96 5.55 1.78
C TYR A 98 -5.16 4.26 1.70
N TYR A 99 -4.15 4.23 0.83
CA TYR A 99 -3.18 3.14 0.85
C TYR A 99 -1.78 3.64 1.12
N SER A 100 -0.95 2.76 1.68
CA SER A 100 0.48 2.96 1.85
C SER A 100 1.24 1.73 1.36
N LEU A 101 2.46 1.94 0.86
CA LEU A 101 3.40 0.89 0.48
C LEU A 101 4.58 0.96 1.44
N VAL A 102 4.76 -0.08 2.25
CA VAL A 102 5.75 -0.07 3.34
C VAL A 102 6.70 -1.26 3.28
N ASN A 103 7.90 -1.09 3.80
CA ASN A 103 8.81 -2.20 4.04
C ASN A 103 8.39 -2.92 5.32
N MET A 104 8.05 -4.20 5.22
CA MET A 104 7.58 -4.99 6.36
C MET A 104 8.62 -5.11 7.48
N ASN A 105 9.91 -4.93 7.17
CA ASN A 105 10.97 -4.97 8.18
C ASN A 105 10.98 -3.73 9.09
N ASP A 106 10.24 -2.68 8.74
CA ASP A 106 10.11 -1.48 9.57
C ASP A 106 9.09 -1.70 10.72
N PHE A 107 8.39 -2.84 10.73
CA PHE A 107 7.37 -3.22 11.71
C PHE A 107 7.93 -4.31 12.63
N SER A 108 8.27 -3.94 13.86
CA SER A 108 8.73 -4.92 14.85
C SER A 108 7.59 -5.82 15.33
N PRO A 109 7.84 -7.07 15.73
CA PRO A 109 6.82 -7.94 16.32
C PRO A 109 6.09 -7.31 17.51
N GLU A 110 6.80 -6.53 18.34
CA GLU A 110 6.25 -5.85 19.51
C GLU A 110 5.26 -4.73 19.13
N ILE A 111 5.57 -3.99 18.05
CA ILE A 111 4.66 -2.99 17.48
C ILE A 111 3.39 -3.66 16.96
N LEU A 112 3.53 -4.78 16.24
CA LEU A 112 2.39 -5.52 15.70
C LEU A 112 1.50 -6.08 16.82
N GLU A 113 2.11 -6.67 17.85
CA GLU A 113 1.40 -7.24 18.99
C GLU A 113 0.66 -6.18 19.81
N SER A 114 1.32 -5.04 20.11
CA SER A 114 0.70 -3.95 20.88
C SER A 114 -0.52 -3.33 20.21
N HIS A 115 -0.59 -3.39 18.87
CA HIS A 115 -1.73 -2.89 18.09
C HIS A 115 -2.68 -3.99 17.61
N ASN A 116 -2.49 -5.24 18.06
CA ASN A 116 -3.26 -6.41 17.62
C ASN A 116 -3.33 -6.54 16.09
N ALA A 117 -2.22 -6.19 15.44
CA ALA A 117 -2.06 -6.11 14.00
C ALA A 117 -1.33 -7.36 13.47
N THR A 118 -1.67 -7.79 12.27
CA THR A 118 -1.09 -8.98 11.65
C THR A 118 -0.99 -8.79 10.14
N TRP A 119 0.18 -9.13 9.60
CA TRP A 119 0.37 -9.22 8.16
C TRP A 119 -0.36 -10.44 7.62
N THR A 120 -1.31 -10.19 6.71
CA THR A 120 -2.07 -11.23 6.03
C THR A 120 -1.81 -11.16 4.54
N LYS A 121 -1.54 -12.30 3.92
CA LYS A 121 -1.30 -12.38 2.48
C LYS A 121 -2.55 -12.00 1.71
N ILE A 122 -2.40 -11.22 0.64
CA ILE A 122 -3.52 -10.82 -0.21
C ILE A 122 -4.26 -12.03 -0.81
N SER A 123 -3.54 -13.13 -1.09
CA SER A 123 -4.13 -14.37 -1.61
C SER A 123 -4.91 -15.20 -0.59
N GLU A 124 -4.77 -14.88 0.71
CA GLU A 124 -5.36 -15.63 1.82
C GLU A 124 -6.22 -14.70 2.70
N LEU A 125 -6.80 -13.64 2.10
CA LEU A 125 -7.59 -12.67 2.84
C LEU A 125 -8.84 -13.33 3.44
N PRO A 126 -9.09 -13.13 4.75
CA PRO A 126 -10.38 -13.49 5.33
C PRO A 126 -11.47 -12.52 4.87
N ASP A 127 -12.71 -12.87 5.19
CA ASP A 127 -13.81 -11.90 5.17
C ASP A 127 -13.52 -10.80 6.20
N LEU A 128 -13.49 -9.57 5.72
CA LEU A 128 -13.33 -8.37 6.54
C LEU A 128 -14.70 -7.76 6.81
N ILE A 129 -14.78 -6.94 7.84
CA ILE A 129 -15.99 -6.20 8.14
C ILE A 129 -16.34 -5.21 7.02
N PHE A 130 -17.63 -4.86 6.94
CA PHE A 130 -18.13 -3.81 6.05
C PHE A 130 -17.72 -4.04 4.58
N ASP A 131 -17.24 -3.01 3.91
CA ASP A 131 -16.78 -3.01 2.53
C ASP A 131 -15.24 -3.07 2.42
N HIS A 132 -14.53 -3.51 3.46
CA HIS A 132 -13.06 -3.46 3.48
C HIS A 132 -12.40 -4.37 2.43
N ASN A 133 -12.97 -5.53 2.10
CA ASN A 133 -12.47 -6.34 0.99
C ASN A 133 -12.57 -5.59 -0.35
N GLN A 134 -13.63 -4.80 -0.54
CA GLN A 134 -13.79 -3.96 -1.75
C GLN A 134 -12.69 -2.89 -1.80
N MET A 135 -12.43 -2.20 -0.69
CA MET A 135 -11.35 -1.20 -0.61
C MET A 135 -9.98 -1.79 -0.98
N ILE A 136 -9.67 -3.00 -0.52
CA ILE A 136 -8.43 -3.70 -0.89
C ILE A 136 -8.41 -4.01 -2.39
N ASN A 137 -9.49 -4.55 -2.94
CA ASN A 137 -9.57 -4.89 -4.37
C ASN A 137 -9.41 -3.67 -5.28
N ASP A 138 -10.02 -2.54 -4.91
CA ASP A 138 -9.87 -1.28 -5.61
C ASP A 138 -8.44 -0.75 -5.51
N THR A 139 -7.82 -0.84 -4.33
CA THR A 139 -6.41 -0.50 -4.12
C THR A 139 -5.49 -1.33 -5.02
N LEU A 140 -5.69 -2.64 -5.08
CA LEU A 140 -4.90 -3.53 -5.94
C LEU A 140 -5.09 -3.19 -7.42
N SER A 141 -6.31 -2.84 -7.83
CA SER A 141 -6.60 -2.42 -9.20
C SER A 141 -5.89 -1.10 -9.57
N VAL A 142 -5.87 -0.14 -8.64
CA VAL A 142 -5.12 1.12 -8.80
C VAL A 142 -3.61 0.86 -8.88
N LEU A 143 -3.08 0.00 -8.01
CA LEU A 143 -1.66 -0.37 -8.01
C LEU A 143 -1.24 -1.05 -9.31
N LYS A 144 -2.05 -1.98 -9.85
CA LYS A 144 -1.77 -2.62 -11.15
C LYS A 144 -1.69 -1.58 -12.28
N LYS A 145 -2.64 -0.64 -12.34
CA LYS A 145 -2.65 0.43 -13.36
C LYS A 145 -1.42 1.34 -13.23
N LYS A 146 -1.03 1.69 -12.00
CA LYS A 146 0.17 2.50 -11.74
C LYS A 146 1.46 1.76 -12.06
N ALA A 147 1.60 0.50 -11.65
CA ALA A 147 2.75 -0.34 -11.95
C ALA A 147 2.96 -0.56 -13.46
N ALA A 148 1.89 -0.48 -14.25
CA ALA A 148 2.00 -0.58 -15.70
C ALA A 148 2.64 0.66 -16.35
N SER A 149 2.57 1.82 -15.70
CA SER A 149 2.91 3.14 -16.29
C SER A 149 3.92 3.95 -15.48
N ARG A 150 4.31 3.48 -14.29
CA ARG A 150 5.22 4.18 -13.38
C ARG A 150 6.07 3.17 -12.60
N PRO A 151 7.31 3.53 -12.25
CA PRO A 151 8.20 2.73 -11.40
C PRO A 151 7.73 2.79 -9.93
N ILE A 152 6.57 2.21 -9.62
CA ILE A 152 6.10 2.10 -8.23
C ILE A 152 6.69 0.88 -7.54
N GLY A 153 6.71 0.89 -6.22
CA GLY A 153 7.13 -0.25 -5.41
C GLY A 153 8.64 -0.41 -5.25
N PHE A 154 9.49 0.44 -5.85
CA PHE A 154 10.92 0.44 -5.53
C PHE A 154 11.17 0.72 -4.04
N ASN A 155 10.31 1.51 -3.40
CA ASN A 155 10.34 1.76 -1.95
C ASN A 155 9.97 0.52 -1.10
N LEU A 156 9.39 -0.52 -1.72
CA LEU A 156 9.11 -1.81 -1.07
C LEU A 156 10.32 -2.75 -1.09
N LEU A 157 11.35 -2.41 -1.86
CA LEU A 157 12.59 -3.16 -1.92
C LEU A 157 13.65 -2.48 -1.03
N PRO A 158 14.65 -3.24 -0.54
CA PRO A 158 15.84 -2.64 0.04
C PRO A 158 16.52 -1.70 -0.95
N GLU A 159 17.31 -0.73 -0.48
CA GLU A 159 18.04 0.23 -1.33
C GLU A 159 18.84 -0.47 -2.46
N GLN A 160 19.33 -1.68 -2.18
CA GLN A 160 19.97 -2.57 -3.13
C GLN A 160 19.17 -3.86 -3.26
N PHE A 161 18.73 -4.17 -4.47
CA PHE A 161 17.90 -5.35 -4.75
C PHE A 161 18.41 -6.11 -5.97
N THR A 162 18.01 -7.37 -6.07
CA THR A 162 18.31 -8.21 -7.23
C THR A 162 17.17 -8.15 -8.25
N LEU A 163 17.46 -8.37 -9.55
CA LEU A 163 16.39 -8.45 -10.57
C LEU A 163 15.33 -9.52 -10.27
N PRO A 164 15.65 -10.70 -9.70
CA PRO A 164 14.63 -11.62 -9.21
C PRO A 164 13.70 -11.01 -8.16
N GLN A 165 14.22 -10.27 -7.18
CA GLN A 165 13.36 -9.61 -6.17
C GLN A 165 12.43 -8.57 -6.81
N LEU A 166 12.96 -7.76 -7.74
CA LEU A 166 12.16 -6.81 -8.49
C LEU A 166 11.08 -7.51 -9.33
N GLN A 167 11.42 -8.61 -10.01
CA GLN A 167 10.45 -9.40 -10.75
C GLN A 167 9.33 -9.91 -9.84
N THR A 168 9.68 -10.51 -8.70
CA THR A 168 8.72 -11.06 -7.76
C THR A 168 7.82 -9.99 -7.14
N LEU A 169 8.34 -8.78 -6.92
CA LEU A 169 7.50 -7.64 -6.52
C LEU A 169 6.43 -7.32 -7.57
N TYR A 170 6.81 -7.18 -8.84
CA TYR A 170 5.85 -6.87 -9.89
C TYR A 170 4.88 -8.03 -10.16
N GLU A 171 5.33 -9.28 -10.05
CA GLU A 171 4.46 -10.46 -10.08
C GLU A 171 3.43 -10.43 -8.95
N ALA A 172 3.83 -10.03 -7.73
CA ALA A 172 2.92 -9.88 -6.60
C ALA A 172 1.93 -8.73 -6.79
N ILE A 173 2.35 -7.60 -7.35
CA ILE A 173 1.44 -6.47 -7.68
C ILE A 173 0.44 -6.89 -8.75
N TYR A 174 0.90 -7.52 -9.84
CA TYR A 174 0.02 -7.96 -10.93
C TYR A 174 -0.82 -9.19 -10.58
N GLN A 175 -0.42 -9.94 -9.54
CA GLN A 175 -0.97 -11.24 -9.17
C GLN A 175 -0.90 -12.24 -10.33
N THR A 176 0.22 -12.23 -11.06
CA THR A 176 0.49 -13.15 -12.16
C THR A 176 1.98 -13.32 -12.37
N LEU A 177 2.39 -14.46 -12.91
CA LEU A 177 3.80 -14.70 -13.24
C LEU A 177 4.20 -13.91 -14.48
N LEU A 178 5.39 -13.33 -14.45
CA LEU A 178 5.94 -12.56 -15.56
C LEU A 178 6.98 -13.40 -16.31
N ASP A 179 6.99 -13.30 -17.63
CA ASP A 179 8.05 -13.91 -18.41
C ASP A 179 9.39 -13.22 -18.09
N LYS A 180 10.32 -13.99 -17.53
CA LYS A 180 11.63 -13.52 -17.08
C LYS A 180 12.45 -12.86 -18.19
N ARG A 181 12.32 -13.30 -19.45
CA ARG A 181 13.11 -12.74 -20.56
C ARG A 181 12.54 -11.39 -20.98
N ASN A 182 11.22 -11.30 -21.15
CA ASN A 182 10.51 -10.08 -21.50
C ASN A 182 10.65 -9.01 -20.42
N PHE A 183 10.49 -9.38 -19.15
CA PHE A 183 10.67 -8.48 -18.01
C PHE A 183 12.07 -7.84 -18.01
N ARG A 184 13.12 -8.66 -18.16
CA ARG A 184 14.50 -8.19 -18.24
C ARG A 184 14.77 -7.36 -19.50
N LYS A 185 14.19 -7.75 -20.64
CA LYS A 185 14.32 -7.01 -21.90
C LYS A 185 13.76 -5.60 -21.76
N LYS A 186 12.56 -5.45 -21.19
CA LYS A 186 11.92 -4.15 -20.94
C LYS A 186 12.74 -3.30 -19.95
N LEU A 187 13.16 -3.86 -18.82
CA LEU A 187 14.00 -3.15 -17.83
C LEU A 187 15.33 -2.65 -18.42
N ASN A 188 16.02 -3.50 -19.18
CA ASN A 188 17.28 -3.12 -19.80
C ASN A 188 17.10 -2.05 -20.88
N ALA A 189 15.97 -2.07 -21.61
CA ALA A 189 15.67 -1.06 -22.63
C ALA A 189 15.47 0.34 -22.03
N MET A 190 14.91 0.42 -20.82
CA MET A 190 14.70 1.69 -20.12
C MET A 190 15.99 2.26 -19.49
N ASP A 191 17.02 1.43 -19.24
CA ASP A 191 18.29 1.81 -18.57
C ASP A 191 18.10 2.58 -17.23
N ILE A 192 17.02 2.30 -16.50
CA ILE A 192 16.68 3.00 -15.24
C ILE A 192 17.33 2.40 -13.99
N LEU A 193 18.14 1.35 -14.15
CA LEU A 193 18.79 0.63 -13.05
C LEU A 193 20.31 0.78 -13.14
N GLU A 194 20.94 1.05 -12.00
CA GLU A 194 22.39 1.00 -11.85
C GLU A 194 22.80 -0.39 -11.36
N LYS A 195 23.60 -1.10 -12.15
CA LYS A 195 24.14 -2.41 -11.78
C LYS A 195 25.37 -2.22 -10.89
N LEU A 196 25.39 -2.89 -9.74
CA LEU A 196 26.52 -2.87 -8.82
C LEU A 196 27.41 -4.10 -9.05
N ASP A 197 28.71 -3.97 -8.79
CA ASP A 197 29.67 -5.09 -8.80
C ASP A 197 29.63 -5.94 -7.52
N ILE A 198 28.49 -5.89 -6.81
CA ILE A 198 28.20 -6.67 -5.62
C ILE A 198 27.17 -7.74 -5.97
N LYS A 199 27.34 -8.95 -5.44
CA LYS A 199 26.37 -10.03 -5.61
C LYS A 199 25.74 -10.44 -4.29
N ASP A 200 24.42 -10.55 -4.27
CA ASP A 200 23.71 -11.29 -3.23
C ASP A 200 23.85 -12.80 -3.48
N LYS A 201 24.41 -13.51 -2.51
CA LYS A 201 24.62 -14.97 -2.53
C LYS A 201 23.71 -15.72 -1.55
N LYS A 202 22.80 -15.04 -0.84
CA LYS A 202 21.92 -15.66 0.17
C LYS A 202 21.08 -16.80 -0.40
N SER A 203 20.59 -16.65 -1.63
CA SER A 203 19.69 -17.62 -2.28
C SER A 203 20.38 -18.59 -3.26
N SER A 204 21.66 -18.38 -3.60
CA SER A 204 22.35 -19.22 -4.59
C SER A 204 23.88 -19.08 -4.53
N LYS A 205 24.59 -20.20 -4.75
CA LYS A 205 26.06 -20.24 -4.90
C LYS A 205 26.58 -19.33 -6.02
N ARG A 206 25.81 -19.14 -7.11
CA ARG A 206 26.20 -18.28 -8.24
C ARG A 206 26.05 -16.79 -7.92
N GLY A 207 25.14 -16.48 -6.99
CA GLY A 207 24.71 -15.14 -6.64
C GLY A 207 23.99 -14.39 -7.76
N ALA A 208 23.28 -13.34 -7.40
CA ALA A 208 22.67 -12.38 -8.31
C ALA A 208 23.29 -11.00 -8.08
N PHE A 209 23.56 -10.25 -9.15
CA PHE A 209 24.03 -8.87 -9.02
C PHE A 209 22.97 -8.00 -8.33
N LEU A 210 23.43 -7.10 -7.48
CA LEU A 210 22.61 -6.05 -6.89
C LEU A 210 22.48 -4.88 -7.86
N TYR A 211 21.34 -4.22 -7.77
CA TYR A 211 20.96 -3.05 -8.54
C TYR A 211 20.40 -1.99 -7.61
N LYS A 212 20.50 -0.73 -8.04
CA LYS A 212 19.85 0.42 -7.42
C LYS A 212 18.98 1.13 -8.45
N PHE A 213 17.80 1.60 -8.04
CA PHE A 213 16.97 2.44 -8.90
C PHE A 213 17.66 3.79 -9.12
N ASN A 214 17.76 4.23 -10.37
CA ASN A 214 18.38 5.50 -10.73
C ASN A 214 17.32 6.51 -11.18
N GLU A 215 16.81 7.28 -10.22
CA GLU A 215 15.77 8.28 -10.44
C GLU A 215 16.18 9.32 -11.49
N LYS A 216 17.46 9.73 -11.53
CA LYS A 216 17.96 10.68 -12.53
C LYS A 216 17.86 10.11 -13.95
N LYS A 217 18.22 8.84 -14.14
CA LYS A 217 18.07 8.17 -15.44
C LYS A 217 16.60 8.01 -15.82
N TYR A 218 15.74 7.67 -14.87
CA TYR A 218 14.30 7.60 -15.10
C TYR A 218 13.70 8.95 -15.53
N ASN A 219 14.01 10.03 -14.82
CA ASN A 219 13.50 11.36 -15.18
C ASN A 219 13.97 11.78 -16.58
N LYS A 220 15.25 11.55 -16.91
CA LYS A 220 15.79 11.80 -18.26
C LYS A 220 15.11 10.94 -19.34
N TRP A 221 14.78 9.69 -19.04
CA TRP A 221 14.05 8.79 -19.94
C TRP A 221 12.64 9.32 -20.24
N VAL A 222 11.94 9.78 -19.21
CA VAL A 222 10.61 10.40 -19.34
C VAL A 222 10.68 11.73 -20.11
N GLU A 223 11.69 12.56 -19.85
CA GLU A 223 11.91 13.82 -20.59
C GLU A 223 12.14 13.60 -22.10
N GLN A 224 12.65 12.44 -22.48
CA GLN A 224 12.81 12.04 -23.89
C GLN A 224 11.51 11.56 -24.54
N GLY A 225 10.39 11.57 -23.81
CA GLY A 225 9.08 11.16 -24.30
C GLY A 225 8.83 9.66 -24.26
N PHE A 226 9.65 8.90 -23.51
CA PHE A 226 9.43 7.47 -23.32
C PHE A 226 8.64 7.20 -22.04
N ASP A 227 7.70 6.26 -22.13
CA ASP A 227 6.91 5.82 -21.00
C ASP A 227 7.54 4.62 -20.28
N PHE A 228 7.29 4.53 -18.98
CA PHE A 228 7.54 3.29 -18.25
C PHE A 228 6.53 2.23 -18.69
N SER A 229 7.01 1.04 -19.00
CA SER A 229 6.15 -0.09 -19.38
C SER A 229 6.83 -1.41 -19.05
N LEU A 230 6.21 -2.20 -18.16
CA LEU A 230 6.65 -3.55 -17.77
C LEU A 230 5.80 -4.67 -18.34
#